data_AF-A0A2T4TA71-F1
#
_entry.id   AF-A0A2T4TA71-F1
#
_cell.length_a   1.000
_cell.length_b   1.000
_cell.length_c   1.000
_cell.angle_alpha   90.00
_cell.angle_beta   90.00
_cell.angle_gamma   90.00
#
_symmetry.space_group_name_H-M   'P 1'
#
loop_
_entity.id
_entity.type
_entity.pdbx_description
1 polymer ?
#
loop_
_entity_poly.entity_id
_entity_poly.type
_entity_poly.pdbx_seq_one_letter_code
_entity_poly.pdbx_strand_id
1 'polypeptide(L)'
;MTIKEIEYLKSGSYVYIYDRWLKLSCNDEYRIVYTNDPFFLSLGFKKSGDYYKLYLSRESVYEFTAIRKYIYCIFCGGKYTPNEVVKNGKIILFPDIDTQIHILGFRDKGEHYIEIPYDKFISEVTDVWEERTPIEGFKFDVEPIVYLKKDGIWLVEE
;
A
#
# COMPACT_ATOMS: atom_id res chain seq x y z
N MET A 1 -1.92 14.32 -13.73
CA MET A 1 -1.98 13.16 -12.82
C MET A 1 -2.13 11.89 -13.62
N THR A 2 -1.26 10.92 -13.42
CA THR A 2 -1.42 9.59 -13.99
C THR A 2 -2.04 8.65 -12.95
N ILE A 3 -2.72 7.59 -13.41
CA ILE A 3 -3.26 6.54 -12.52
C ILE A 3 -2.15 5.94 -11.64
N LYS A 4 -0.90 5.93 -12.11
CA LYS A 4 0.27 5.39 -11.42
C LYS A 4 0.56 6.11 -10.09
N GLU A 5 0.48 7.44 -10.04
CA GLU A 5 0.74 8.23 -8.82
C GLU A 5 -0.18 7.79 -7.66
N ILE A 6 -1.42 7.41 -7.97
CA ILE A 6 -2.42 6.96 -7.00
C ILE A 6 -2.14 5.52 -6.52
N GLU A 7 -1.57 4.68 -7.37
CA GLU A 7 -1.25 3.30 -6.99
C GLU A 7 -0.12 3.23 -5.97
N TYR A 8 0.86 4.15 -6.00
CA TYR A 8 1.90 4.20 -4.99
C TYR A 8 1.38 4.50 -3.59
N LEU A 9 0.25 5.20 -3.48
CA LEU A 9 -0.37 5.55 -2.20
C LEU A 9 -1.15 4.39 -1.56
N LYS A 10 -1.31 3.26 -2.26
CA LYS A 10 -2.05 2.11 -1.73
C LYS A 10 -1.19 1.29 -0.78
N SER A 11 -1.67 1.17 0.46
CA SER A 11 -1.17 0.17 1.41
C SER A 11 -1.69 -1.22 1.03
N GLY A 12 -0.96 -2.27 1.41
CA GLY A 12 -1.33 -3.65 1.08
C GLY A 12 -0.23 -4.66 1.35
N SER A 13 -0.51 -5.92 1.08
CA SER A 13 0.50 -6.98 1.12
C SER A 13 0.89 -7.36 -0.31
N TYR A 14 2.18 -7.55 -0.52
CA TYR A 14 2.77 -7.78 -1.84
C TYR A 14 3.86 -8.83 -1.78
N VAL A 15 4.04 -9.57 -2.86
CA VAL A 15 5.12 -10.53 -3.04
C VAL A 15 5.86 -10.24 -4.34
N TYR A 16 7.18 -10.32 -4.33
CA TYR A 16 8.03 -10.10 -5.48
C TYR A 16 8.32 -11.43 -6.17
N ILE A 17 7.78 -11.61 -7.38
CA ILE A 17 7.93 -12.84 -8.16
C ILE A 17 8.14 -12.46 -9.63
N TYR A 18 9.22 -12.98 -10.24
CA TYR A 18 9.60 -12.70 -11.64
C TYR A 18 9.63 -11.20 -11.96
N ASP A 19 10.47 -10.48 -11.22
CA ASP A 19 10.74 -9.06 -11.37
C ASP A 19 9.53 -8.13 -11.19
N ARG A 20 8.48 -8.61 -10.51
CA ARG A 20 7.21 -7.90 -10.35
C ARG A 20 6.65 -8.03 -8.95
N TRP A 21 6.15 -6.92 -8.42
CA TRP A 21 5.33 -6.90 -7.22
C TRP A 21 3.89 -7.31 -7.55
N LEU A 22 3.44 -8.40 -6.96
CA LEU A 22 2.08 -8.90 -7.10
C LEU A 22 1.32 -8.74 -5.80
N LYS A 23 0.00 -8.48 -5.89
CA LYS A 23 -0.85 -8.37 -4.71
C LYS A 23 -0.93 -9.73 -4.02
N LEU A 24 -0.68 -9.74 -2.72
CA LEU A 24 -0.78 -10.90 -1.85
C LEU A 24 -1.92 -10.66 -0.87
N SER A 25 -2.87 -11.59 -0.79
CA SER A 25 -3.81 -11.66 0.33
C SER A 25 -3.31 -12.70 1.30
N CYS A 26 -3.16 -12.31 2.56
CA CYS A 26 -2.86 -13.20 3.67
C CYS A 26 -3.97 -13.05 4.70
N ASN A 27 -4.71 -14.11 4.94
CA ASN A 27 -5.54 -14.24 6.14
C ASN A 27 -5.18 -15.53 6.87
N ASP A 28 -5.94 -15.85 7.91
CA ASP A 28 -5.65 -17.03 8.73
C ASP A 28 -5.73 -18.35 7.96
N GLU A 29 -6.56 -18.40 6.93
CA GLU A 29 -6.90 -19.61 6.18
C GLU A 29 -6.10 -19.79 4.87
N TYR A 30 -5.69 -18.69 4.22
CA TYR A 30 -5.10 -18.74 2.88
C TYR A 30 -4.05 -17.65 2.61
N ARG A 31 -3.08 -18.01 1.78
CA ARG A 31 -2.16 -17.08 1.10
C ARG A 31 -2.41 -17.16 -0.40
N ILE A 32 -2.87 -16.06 -1.00
CA ILE A 32 -3.24 -16.02 -2.41
C ILE A 32 -2.52 -14.84 -3.08
N VAL A 33 -1.80 -15.12 -4.15
CA VAL A 33 -1.19 -14.11 -5.01
C VAL A 33 -2.11 -13.87 -6.20
N TYR A 34 -2.33 -12.60 -6.55
CA TYR A 34 -3.22 -12.20 -7.64
C TYR A 34 -2.46 -11.41 -8.70
N THR A 35 -2.81 -11.64 -9.96
CA THR A 35 -2.34 -10.86 -11.10
C THR A 35 -3.35 -10.89 -12.23
N ASN A 36 -3.33 -9.87 -13.09
CA ASN A 36 -4.09 -9.85 -14.35
C ASN A 36 -3.22 -10.18 -15.56
N ASP A 37 -1.93 -10.43 -15.37
CA ASP A 37 -1.03 -10.73 -16.46
C ASP A 37 -1.08 -12.24 -16.81
N PRO A 38 -1.47 -12.60 -18.05
CA PRO A 38 -1.53 -14.00 -18.49
C PRO A 38 -0.16 -14.70 -18.52
N PHE A 39 0.96 -13.97 -18.53
CA PHE A 39 2.32 -14.53 -18.42
C PHE A 39 2.44 -15.54 -17.25
N PHE A 40 1.80 -15.23 -16.13
CA PHE A 40 1.88 -16.04 -14.91
C PHE A 40 1.14 -17.39 -15.00
N LEU A 41 0.33 -17.62 -16.04
CA LEU A 41 -0.24 -18.96 -16.31
C LEU A 41 0.87 -20.00 -16.52
N SER A 42 1.95 -19.60 -17.20
CA SER A 42 3.12 -20.48 -17.42
C SER A 42 3.89 -20.79 -16.14
N LEU A 43 3.62 -20.05 -15.06
CA LEU A 43 4.29 -20.13 -13.77
C LEU A 43 3.43 -20.81 -12.69
N GLY A 44 2.38 -21.53 -13.09
CA GLY A 44 1.53 -22.30 -12.19
C GLY A 44 0.35 -21.53 -11.59
N PHE A 45 0.15 -20.27 -11.98
CA PHE A 45 -1.08 -19.56 -11.63
C PHE A 45 -2.27 -20.16 -12.38
N LYS A 46 -3.44 -20.15 -11.73
CA LYS A 46 -4.70 -20.66 -12.29
C LYS A 46 -5.65 -19.51 -12.57
N LYS A 47 -6.33 -19.56 -13.73
CA LYS A 47 -7.37 -18.59 -14.08
C LYS A 47 -8.53 -18.68 -13.09
N SER A 48 -9.01 -17.52 -12.62
CA SER A 48 -10.13 -17.38 -11.68
C SER A 48 -10.88 -16.08 -11.97
N GLY A 49 -11.93 -16.18 -12.78
CA GLY A 49 -12.63 -15.01 -13.33
C GLY A 49 -11.70 -14.19 -14.22
N ASP A 50 -11.63 -12.88 -13.95
CA ASP A 50 -10.79 -11.91 -14.68
C ASP A 50 -9.33 -11.88 -14.21
N TYR A 51 -8.98 -12.68 -13.21
CA TYR A 51 -7.66 -12.70 -12.56
C TYR A 51 -7.00 -14.07 -12.68
N TYR A 52 -5.70 -14.11 -12.41
CA TYR A 52 -4.92 -15.32 -12.20
C TYR A 52 -4.47 -15.40 -10.74
N LYS A 53 -4.55 -16.60 -10.16
CA LYS A 53 -4.28 -16.84 -8.73
C LYS A 53 -3.23 -17.92 -8.54
N LEU A 54 -2.30 -17.69 -7.61
CA LEU A 54 -1.42 -18.71 -7.07
C LEU A 54 -1.74 -18.91 -5.58
N TYR A 55 -1.95 -20.16 -5.18
CA TYR A 55 -2.17 -20.53 -3.79
C TYR A 55 -0.84 -20.94 -3.16
N LEU A 56 -0.51 -20.34 -2.04
CA LEU A 56 0.69 -20.62 -1.28
C LEU A 56 0.30 -21.25 0.07
N SER A 57 1.06 -22.26 0.49
CA SER A 57 0.92 -22.88 1.81
C SER A 57 1.45 -21.94 2.89
N ARG A 58 0.89 -22.00 4.10
CA ARG A 58 1.42 -21.25 5.25
C ARG A 58 2.63 -21.94 5.89
N GLU A 59 2.69 -23.27 5.79
CA GLU A 59 3.74 -24.10 6.41
C GLU A 59 5.06 -24.08 5.63
N SER A 60 5.03 -23.52 4.41
CA SER A 60 6.21 -23.43 3.56
C SER A 60 6.97 -22.12 3.81
N VAL A 61 8.30 -22.22 3.73
CA VAL A 61 9.19 -21.07 3.61
C VAL A 61 9.44 -20.82 2.12
N TYR A 62 9.29 -19.58 1.69
CA TYR A 62 9.47 -19.15 0.32
C TYR A 62 10.70 -18.26 0.16
N GLU A 63 11.43 -18.50 -0.92
CA GLU A 63 12.58 -17.69 -1.31
C GLU A 63 12.19 -16.34 -1.95
N PHE A 64 10.89 -16.11 -2.15
CA PHE A 64 10.35 -14.85 -2.62
C PHE A 64 10.36 -13.82 -1.49
N THR A 65 10.63 -12.57 -1.82
CA THR A 65 10.41 -11.46 -0.89
C THR A 65 8.93 -11.14 -0.80
N ALA A 66 8.39 -11.05 0.41
CA ALA A 66 7.04 -10.55 0.62
C ALA A 66 6.97 -9.53 1.75
N ILE A 67 6.22 -8.47 1.51
CA ILE A 67 6.12 -7.32 2.41
C ILE A 67 4.67 -6.93 2.62
N ARG A 68 4.39 -6.39 3.80
CA ARG A 68 3.24 -5.52 4.01
C ARG A 68 3.72 -4.08 3.96
N LYS A 69 3.19 -3.38 2.95
CA LYS A 69 3.40 -1.98 2.63
C LYS A 69 2.39 -1.13 3.39
N TYR A 70 2.87 -0.16 4.16
CA TYR A 70 2.09 0.86 4.85
C TYR A 70 2.54 2.25 4.39
N ILE A 71 1.61 3.05 3.90
CA ILE A 71 1.88 4.41 3.44
C ILE A 71 1.40 5.41 4.47
N TYR A 72 2.22 6.43 4.73
CA TYR A 72 1.76 7.57 5.51
C TYR A 72 2.42 8.87 5.06
N CYS A 73 1.84 9.97 5.53
CA CYS A 73 2.36 11.32 5.37
C CYS A 73 2.09 12.15 6.63
N ILE A 74 2.78 13.29 6.75
CA ILE A 74 2.46 14.31 7.74
C ILE A 74 1.69 15.43 7.05
N PHE A 75 0.55 15.81 7.61
CA PHE A 75 -0.29 16.89 7.10
C PHE A 75 -0.87 17.68 8.27
N CYS A 76 -0.78 19.02 8.25
CA CYS A 76 -1.26 19.88 9.35
C CYS A 76 -0.79 19.44 10.76
N GLY A 77 0.42 18.90 10.86
CA GLY A 77 1.01 18.43 12.12
C GLY A 77 0.56 17.04 12.59
N GLY A 78 -0.30 16.35 11.86
CA GLY A 78 -0.76 14.98 12.15
C GLY A 78 -0.22 13.95 11.17
N LYS A 79 -0.24 12.67 11.59
CA LYS A 79 0.13 11.52 10.76
C LYS A 79 -1.10 10.88 10.15
N TYR A 80 -1.07 10.69 8.84
CA TYR A 80 -2.20 10.18 8.07
C TYR A 80 -1.77 9.10 7.10
N THR A 81 -2.63 8.11 6.91
CA THR A 81 -2.57 7.13 5.82
C THR A 81 -3.36 7.70 4.64
N PRO A 82 -2.72 8.12 3.54
CA PRO A 82 -3.44 8.51 2.34
C PRO A 82 -4.06 7.26 1.70
N ASN A 83 -5.31 7.37 1.30
CA ASN A 83 -5.99 6.32 0.57
C ASN A 83 -6.94 6.92 -0.45
N GLU A 84 -7.15 6.23 -1.56
CA GLU A 84 -8.12 6.55 -2.62
C GLU A 84 -8.17 8.02 -3.09
N VAL A 85 -7.80 8.27 -4.35
CA VAL A 85 -8.35 9.44 -5.04
C VAL A 85 -9.77 9.11 -5.42
N VAL A 86 -10.72 9.72 -4.71
CA VAL A 86 -12.13 9.66 -5.11
C VAL A 86 -12.24 10.45 -6.42
N LYS A 87 -12.95 9.90 -7.41
CA LYS A 87 -13.39 10.68 -8.58
C LYS A 87 -13.97 12.00 -8.07
N ASN A 88 -13.52 13.13 -8.65
CA ASN A 88 -13.79 14.53 -8.25
C ASN A 88 -12.64 15.26 -7.53
N GLY A 89 -11.39 14.80 -7.66
CA GLY A 89 -10.21 15.61 -7.28
C GLY A 89 -10.02 15.77 -5.77
N LYS A 90 -10.42 14.76 -4.99
CA LYS A 90 -10.21 14.69 -3.55
C LYS A 90 -9.42 13.44 -3.18
N ILE A 91 -8.73 13.51 -2.05
CA ILE A 91 -8.06 12.37 -1.41
C ILE A 91 -8.58 12.18 0.01
N ILE A 92 -8.69 10.93 0.42
CA ILE A 92 -9.05 10.57 1.79
C ILE A 92 -7.76 10.38 2.60
N LEU A 93 -7.69 11.01 3.76
CA LEU A 93 -6.61 10.84 4.72
C LEU A 93 -7.17 10.20 5.99
N PHE A 94 -6.68 9.01 6.32
CA PHE A 94 -7.02 8.30 7.55
C PHE A 94 -6.01 8.67 8.64
N PRO A 95 -6.37 9.49 9.63
CA PRO A 95 -5.49 9.83 10.76
C PRO A 95 -5.14 8.60 11.59
N ASP A 96 -3.92 8.55 12.13
CA ASP A 96 -3.59 7.61 13.20
C ASP A 96 -4.27 7.99 14.52
N ILE A 97 -4.16 7.12 15.52
CA ILE A 97 -4.89 7.27 16.79
C ILE A 97 -4.52 8.57 17.53
N ASP A 98 -3.24 8.96 17.51
CA ASP A 98 -2.78 10.17 18.17
C ASP A 98 -3.31 11.41 17.45
N THR A 99 -3.31 11.41 16.12
CA THR A 99 -3.88 12.48 15.30
C THR A 99 -5.39 12.60 15.49
N GLN A 100 -6.11 11.47 15.55
CA GLN A 100 -7.54 11.44 15.82
C GLN A 100 -7.87 12.14 17.16
N ILE A 101 -7.15 11.77 18.22
CA ILE A 101 -7.45 12.26 19.57
C ILE A 101 -6.97 13.70 19.77
N HIS A 102 -5.72 14.00 19.40
CA HIS A 102 -5.05 15.22 19.83
C HIS A 102 -5.16 16.37 18.83
N ILE A 103 -5.39 16.08 17.55
CA ILE A 103 -5.47 17.10 16.49
C ILE A 103 -6.91 17.28 16.03
N LEU A 104 -7.63 16.18 15.81
CA LEU A 104 -9.00 16.22 15.29
C LEU A 104 -10.07 16.21 16.38
N GLY A 105 -9.72 15.78 17.60
CA GLY A 105 -10.63 15.76 18.75
C GLY A 105 -11.68 14.64 18.70
N PHE A 106 -11.45 13.60 17.90
CA PHE A 106 -12.29 12.40 17.88
C PHE A 106 -12.06 11.57 19.15
N ARG A 107 -13.14 11.22 19.85
CA ARG A 107 -13.08 10.53 21.16
C ARG A 107 -13.67 9.13 21.15
N ASP A 108 -14.16 8.69 20.01
CA ASP A 108 -14.69 7.34 19.81
C ASP A 108 -13.73 6.50 18.98
N LYS A 109 -14.00 5.20 18.88
CA LYS A 109 -13.21 4.23 18.12
C LYS A 109 -13.70 4.06 16.67
N GLY A 110 -14.37 5.08 16.13
CA GLY A 110 -14.88 5.07 14.76
C GLY A 110 -13.76 5.10 13.73
N GLU A 111 -14.09 4.67 12.51
CA GLU A 111 -13.24 4.87 11.34
C GLU A 111 -13.36 6.32 10.88
N HIS A 112 -12.49 7.17 11.41
CA HIS A 112 -12.44 8.58 11.05
C HIS A 112 -11.52 8.80 9.85
N TYR A 113 -11.92 9.75 9.01
CA TYR A 113 -11.11 10.26 7.92
C TYR A 113 -11.40 11.73 7.66
N ILE A 114 -10.48 12.39 6.98
CA ILE A 114 -10.71 13.71 6.39
C ILE A 114 -10.61 13.60 4.88
N GLU A 115 -11.40 14.41 4.18
CA GLU A 115 -11.26 14.61 2.75
C GLU A 115 -10.63 15.97 2.49
N ILE A 116 -9.60 16.01 1.66
CA ILE A 116 -9.01 17.27 1.20
C ILE A 116 -8.95 17.31 -0.32
N PRO A 117 -8.97 18.52 -0.93
CA PRO A 117 -8.66 18.65 -2.35
C PRO A 117 -7.30 18.02 -2.65
N TYR A 118 -7.24 17.30 -3.74
CA TYR A 118 -6.02 16.61 -4.13
C TYR A 118 -4.87 17.59 -4.42
N ASP A 119 -5.15 18.72 -5.06
CA ASP A 119 -4.15 19.76 -5.32
C ASP A 119 -3.53 20.28 -4.01
N LYS A 120 -4.34 20.37 -2.95
CA LYS A 120 -3.89 20.75 -1.62
C LYS A 120 -2.95 19.69 -1.03
N PHE A 121 -3.28 18.40 -1.19
CA PHE A 121 -2.40 17.31 -0.77
C PHE A 121 -1.04 17.40 -1.48
N ILE A 122 -1.04 17.61 -2.79
CA ILE A 122 0.21 17.73 -3.56
C ILE A 122 1.04 18.93 -3.14
N SER A 123 0.43 20.08 -2.91
CA SER A 123 1.16 21.30 -2.58
C SER A 123 1.65 21.33 -1.13
N GLU A 124 0.89 20.78 -0.19
CA GLU A 124 1.18 20.93 1.26
C GLU A 124 1.86 19.72 1.88
N VAL A 125 1.68 18.51 1.35
CA VAL A 125 2.40 17.33 1.85
C VAL A 125 3.78 17.27 1.21
N THR A 126 4.82 17.50 1.99
CA THR A 126 6.21 17.48 1.50
C THR A 126 6.77 16.08 1.41
N ASP A 127 6.36 15.19 2.32
CA ASP A 127 6.95 13.88 2.51
C ASP A 127 5.87 12.80 2.60
N VAL A 128 6.11 11.71 1.86
CA VAL A 128 5.27 10.50 1.86
C VAL A 128 6.21 9.32 2.00
N TRP A 129 5.95 8.49 3.01
CA TRP A 129 6.75 7.33 3.33
C TRP A 129 6.01 6.04 2.98
N GLU A 130 6.80 5.04 2.60
CA GLU A 130 6.40 3.64 2.52
C GLU A 130 7.21 2.85 3.55
N GLU A 131 6.52 2.41 4.61
CA GLU A 131 7.03 1.44 5.57
C GLU A 131 6.73 0.03 5.08
N ARG A 132 7.75 -0.84 5.12
CA ARG A 132 7.67 -2.24 4.68
C ARG A 132 7.96 -3.14 5.87
N THR A 133 7.01 -4.02 6.13
CA THR A 133 7.12 -5.01 7.20
C THR A 133 7.22 -6.41 6.59
N PRO A 134 8.07 -7.30 7.14
CA PRO A 134 8.21 -8.66 6.63
C PRO A 134 6.91 -9.46 6.81
N ILE A 135 6.63 -10.35 5.85
CA ILE A 135 5.57 -11.37 6.00
C ILE A 135 6.21 -12.70 6.37
N GLU A 136 5.73 -13.31 7.45
CA GLU A 136 6.26 -14.58 7.97
C GLU A 136 6.29 -15.68 6.90
N GLY A 137 7.39 -16.43 6.82
CA GLY A 137 7.58 -17.50 5.84
C GLY A 137 8.04 -17.02 4.45
N PHE A 138 8.39 -15.74 4.31
CA PHE A 138 9.01 -15.17 3.11
C PHE A 138 10.32 -14.48 3.46
N LYS A 139 11.17 -14.24 2.44
CA LYS A 139 12.36 -13.40 2.62
C LYS A 139 11.98 -11.94 2.83
N PHE A 140 12.90 -11.21 3.48
CA PHE A 140 12.84 -9.77 3.61
C PHE A 140 14.21 -9.19 3.23
N ASP A 141 14.36 -8.90 1.93
CA ASP A 141 15.61 -8.41 1.34
C ASP A 141 15.36 -7.09 0.59
N VAL A 142 14.77 -6.14 1.31
CA VAL A 142 14.44 -4.80 0.81
C VAL A 142 14.61 -3.77 1.92
N GLU A 143 14.79 -2.51 1.53
CA GLU A 143 14.84 -1.39 2.47
C GLU A 143 13.49 -1.26 3.22
N PRO A 144 13.48 -1.29 4.57
CA PRO A 144 12.24 -1.24 5.36
C PRO A 144 11.50 0.09 5.31
N ILE A 145 12.16 1.21 5.02
CA ILE A 145 11.52 2.53 4.93
C ILE A 145 12.02 3.23 3.67
N VAL A 146 11.11 3.59 2.78
CA VAL A 146 11.45 4.36 1.57
C VAL A 146 10.61 5.62 1.47
N TYR A 147 11.17 6.66 0.87
CA TYR A 147 10.44 7.87 0.52
C TYR A 147 9.80 7.69 -0.85
N LEU A 148 8.48 7.87 -0.92
CA LEU A 148 7.75 8.04 -2.18
C LEU A 148 7.77 9.49 -2.64
N LYS A 149 7.74 10.41 -1.67
CA LYS A 149 7.90 11.84 -1.86
C LYS A 149 8.80 12.37 -0.74
N LYS A 150 9.75 13.24 -1.06
CA LYS A 150 10.65 13.87 -0.10
C LYS A 150 10.88 15.32 -0.46
N ASP A 151 10.81 16.22 0.52
CA ASP A 151 11.04 17.66 0.31
C ASP A 151 10.19 18.25 -0.84
N GLY A 152 8.97 17.73 -1.04
CA GLY A 152 8.07 18.16 -2.10
C GLY A 152 8.24 17.41 -3.45
N ILE A 153 9.26 16.58 -3.59
CA ILE A 153 9.63 15.91 -4.85
C ILE A 153 9.23 14.43 -4.82
N TRP A 154 8.50 13.95 -5.82
CA TRP A 154 8.16 12.53 -5.98
C TRP A 154 9.38 11.74 -6.48
N LEU A 155 9.66 10.60 -5.84
CA LEU A 155 10.82 9.74 -6.10
C LEU A 155 10.45 8.40 -6.75
N VAL A 156 9.18 8.21 -7.08
CA VAL A 156 8.68 7.00 -7.73
C VAL A 156 9.01 7.05 -9.21
N GLU A 157 9.73 6.03 -9.71
CA GLU A 157 10.10 5.92 -11.12
C GLU A 157 8.87 5.61 -12.00
N GLU A 158 8.84 6.17 -13.23
CA GLU A 158 7.79 5.94 -14.24
C GLU A 158 7.80 4.54 -14.86
#